data_AF-A0AAV0K001-F1
#
_entry.id   AF-A0AAV0K001-F1
#
_cell.length_a   1.000
_cell.length_b   1.000
_cell.length_c   1.000
_cell.angle_alpha   90.00
_cell.angle_beta   90.00
_cell.angle_gamma   90.00
#
_symmetry.space_group_name_H-M   'P 1'
#
loop_
_entity.id
_entity.type
_entity.pdbx_description
1 polymer ?
#
loop_
_entity_poly.entity_id
_entity_poly.type
_entity_poly.pdbx_seq_one_letter_code
_entity_poly.pdbx_strand_id
1 'polypeptide(L)'
;MINLPCSVKITFNASHPICRSPLAFAELRASDRLPVRKSSWEMGTKWAETVKKAEQLVERTMKGNDASHDASHVWRVRSLALSLASEEEALSSNSDSLQIVELAALLHDIGDYKYLRDPSEEKIVEKFLEEEGIEEVKKVKILSIIRGMGFKEELAGHGNSENCPEFGVVQDADRLDAIGAIGIARCFTFGGSRSRVLHDPTIHPRSDLSKEQYMKKEEQTTINHFHEKLLKLKDLMKTEAGKRRAEKRHKFMEEYLNQFYEEWDGRA
;
A
#
# COMPACT_ATOMS: atom_id res chain seq x y z
N MET A 1 29.95 1.21 -63.37
CA MET A 1 28.52 1.53 -63.53
C MET A 1 27.76 0.22 -63.66
N ILE A 2 27.09 -0.22 -62.61
CA ILE A 2 26.22 -1.40 -62.64
C ILE A 2 24.88 -0.93 -62.05
N ASN A 3 23.88 -0.85 -62.93
CA ASN A 3 22.50 -0.50 -62.61
C ASN A 3 21.85 -1.63 -61.82
N LEU A 4 21.21 -1.30 -60.70
CA LEU A 4 20.25 -2.16 -60.01
C LEU A 4 18.86 -1.53 -60.15
N PRO A 5 17.87 -2.26 -60.70
CA PRO A 5 16.47 -1.99 -60.42
C PRO A 5 15.85 -3.22 -59.74
N CYS A 6 15.15 -3.00 -58.62
CA CYS A 6 13.72 -3.31 -58.51
C CYS A 6 13.27 -3.18 -57.06
N SER A 7 12.34 -2.25 -56.84
CA SER A 7 11.58 -2.10 -55.61
C SER A 7 10.68 -3.31 -55.41
N VAL A 8 10.86 -4.03 -54.30
CA VAL A 8 9.90 -5.06 -53.86
C VAL A 8 8.78 -4.36 -53.11
N LYS A 9 7.60 -4.24 -53.75
CA LYS A 9 6.34 -3.90 -53.07
C LYS A 9 5.79 -5.18 -52.42
N ILE A 10 5.75 -5.22 -51.10
CA ILE A 10 5.03 -6.26 -50.37
C ILE A 10 3.57 -5.83 -50.26
N THR A 11 2.69 -6.48 -51.02
CA THR A 11 1.24 -6.37 -50.89
C THR A 11 0.75 -7.39 -49.87
N PHE A 12 0.14 -6.93 -48.77
CA PHE A 12 -0.56 -7.80 -47.82
C PHE A 12 -1.91 -8.24 -48.41
N ASN A 13 -2.06 -9.54 -48.64
CA ASN A 13 -3.31 -10.15 -49.10
C ASN A 13 -4.16 -10.52 -47.86
N ALA A 14 -5.20 -9.73 -47.59
CA ALA A 14 -6.11 -9.94 -46.46
C ALA A 14 -7.23 -10.92 -46.85
N SER A 15 -6.99 -12.22 -46.65
CA SER A 15 -8.06 -13.22 -46.77
C SER A 15 -7.67 -14.53 -46.06
N HIS A 16 -7.57 -14.50 -44.72
CA HIS A 16 -7.66 -15.70 -43.87
C HIS A 16 -8.40 -15.36 -42.55
N PRO A 17 -9.39 -16.17 -42.11
CA PRO A 17 -10.31 -15.79 -41.05
C PRO A 17 -9.89 -16.37 -39.70
N ILE A 18 -8.85 -15.84 -39.06
CA ILE A 18 -8.58 -16.10 -37.62
C ILE A 18 -8.05 -14.81 -36.98
N CYS A 19 -8.92 -13.82 -36.76
CA CYS A 19 -8.66 -12.71 -35.84
C CYS A 19 -10.01 -12.11 -35.38
N ARG A 20 -10.62 -12.73 -34.37
CA ARG A 20 -11.52 -12.08 -33.40
C ARG A 20 -10.74 -12.17 -32.09
N SER A 21 -10.37 -11.12 -31.37
CA SER A 21 -11.01 -9.83 -31.09
C SER A 21 -9.93 -8.83 -30.65
N PRO A 22 -10.13 -7.50 -30.77
CA PRO A 22 -9.33 -6.53 -30.04
C PRO A 22 -9.74 -6.60 -28.57
N LEU A 23 -8.79 -6.93 -27.70
CA LEU A 23 -8.94 -6.69 -26.27
C LEU A 23 -9.28 -5.21 -26.09
N ALA A 24 -10.51 -4.96 -25.66
CA ALA A 24 -10.97 -3.68 -25.16
C ALA A 24 -10.15 -3.36 -23.90
N PHE A 25 -8.99 -2.72 -24.10
CA PHE A 25 -8.38 -1.91 -23.05
C PHE A 25 -9.33 -0.73 -22.84
N ALA A 26 -10.25 -0.92 -21.90
CA ALA A 26 -11.13 0.13 -21.45
C ALA A 26 -10.30 1.34 -21.03
N GLU A 27 -10.65 2.50 -21.57
CA GLU A 27 -10.27 3.81 -21.05
C GLU A 27 -10.71 3.90 -19.58
N LEU A 28 -9.82 3.52 -18.65
CA LEU A 28 -9.96 3.87 -17.25
C LEU A 28 -9.50 5.32 -17.10
N ARG A 29 -10.43 6.26 -17.30
CA ARG A 29 -10.26 7.64 -16.84
C ARG A 29 -10.15 7.62 -15.31
N ALA A 30 -9.25 8.43 -14.77
CA ALA A 30 -9.09 8.65 -13.32
C ALA A 30 -10.36 9.18 -12.61
N SER A 31 -11.43 9.52 -13.34
CA SER A 31 -12.73 9.90 -12.79
C SER A 31 -13.54 8.72 -12.27
N ASP A 32 -13.25 7.51 -12.74
CA ASP A 32 -13.98 6.30 -12.37
C ASP A 32 -13.24 5.61 -11.24
N ARG A 33 -13.20 6.28 -10.07
CA ARG A 33 -12.91 5.61 -8.81
C ARG A 33 -13.87 4.43 -8.72
N LEU A 34 -13.35 3.19 -8.78
CA LEU A 34 -14.15 1.99 -8.53
C LEU A 34 -14.96 2.27 -7.27
N PRO A 35 -16.31 2.21 -7.32
CA PRO A 35 -17.09 2.41 -6.13
C PRO A 35 -16.58 1.40 -5.13
N VAL A 36 -16.03 1.88 -4.01
CA VAL A 36 -15.91 1.10 -2.78
C VAL A 36 -17.27 0.42 -2.69
N ARG A 37 -17.30 -0.93 -2.76
CA ARG A 37 -18.54 -1.71 -2.62
C ARG A 37 -19.30 -1.00 -1.49
N LYS A 38 -20.48 -0.44 -1.80
CA LYS A 38 -21.33 0.21 -0.79
C LYS A 38 -21.66 -0.88 0.22
N SER A 39 -20.79 -1.06 1.19
CA SER A 39 -21.03 -1.81 2.40
C SER A 39 -22.25 -1.16 3.02
N SER A 40 -23.22 -1.97 3.43
CA SER A 40 -24.58 -1.58 3.77
C SER A 40 -24.71 -0.74 5.05
N TRP A 41 -23.66 0.00 5.42
CA TRP A 41 -23.67 1.00 6.47
C TRP A 41 -23.87 2.36 5.82
N GLU A 42 -25.04 2.97 5.98
CA GLU A 42 -25.21 4.39 5.70
C GLU A 42 -24.90 5.14 7.00
N MET A 43 -23.68 5.64 7.12
CA MET A 43 -23.34 6.57 8.21
C MET A 43 -24.05 7.90 7.97
N GLY A 44 -24.54 8.53 9.03
CA GLY A 44 -25.30 9.79 8.94
C GLY A 44 -24.57 10.87 8.15
N THR A 45 -25.31 11.81 7.56
CA THR A 45 -24.81 12.84 6.63
C THR A 45 -23.59 13.60 7.15
N LYS A 46 -23.53 13.88 8.46
CA LYS A 46 -22.39 14.53 9.12
C LYS A 46 -21.09 13.72 9.01
N TRP A 47 -21.14 12.39 9.16
CA TRP A 47 -19.93 11.56 9.07
C TRP A 47 -19.37 11.52 7.64
N ALA A 48 -20.26 11.41 6.65
CA ALA A 48 -19.85 11.43 5.25
C ALA A 48 -19.13 12.75 4.88
N GLU A 49 -19.55 13.88 5.46
CA GLU A 49 -18.85 15.15 5.31
C GLU A 49 -17.46 15.15 5.96
N THR A 50 -17.34 14.63 7.18
CA THR A 50 -16.04 14.47 7.86
C THR A 50 -15.07 13.62 7.04
N VAL A 51 -15.53 12.47 6.52
CA VAL A 51 -14.72 11.59 5.66
C VAL A 51 -14.28 12.33 4.41
N LYS A 52 -15.17 13.08 3.75
CA LYS A 52 -14.83 13.87 2.56
C LYS A 52 -13.76 14.92 2.86
N LYS A 53 -13.80 15.58 4.02
CA LYS A 53 -12.76 16.54 4.42
C LYS A 53 -11.43 15.84 4.75
N ALA A 54 -11.48 14.65 5.35
CA ALA A 54 -10.28 13.84 5.55
C ALA A 54 -9.65 13.45 4.20
N GLU A 55 -10.46 13.05 3.21
CA GLU A 55 -9.98 12.77 1.86
C GLU A 55 -9.31 14.01 1.22
N GLN A 56 -9.91 15.19 1.36
CA GLN A 56 -9.33 16.44 0.86
C GLN A 56 -8.00 16.78 1.56
N LEU A 57 -7.89 16.48 2.85
CA LEU A 57 -6.65 16.66 3.61
C LEU A 57 -5.56 15.73 3.07
N VAL A 58 -5.87 14.46 2.83
CA VAL A 58 -4.96 13.48 2.21
C VAL A 58 -4.49 13.96 0.82
N GLU A 59 -5.43 14.36 -0.05
CA GLU A 59 -5.10 14.86 -1.40
C GLU A 59 -4.19 16.09 -1.36
N ARG A 60 -4.40 16.98 -0.39
CA ARG A 60 -3.59 18.19 -0.20
C ARG A 60 -2.19 17.86 0.32
N THR A 61 -2.09 17.07 1.37
CA THR A 61 -0.83 16.82 2.09
C THR A 61 0.08 15.88 1.32
N MET A 62 -0.48 14.87 0.64
CA MET A 62 0.31 13.90 -0.14
C MET A 62 0.58 14.36 -1.58
N LYS A 63 0.26 15.62 -1.90
CA LYS A 63 0.49 16.17 -3.23
C LYS A 63 1.98 16.22 -3.55
N GLY A 64 2.36 15.54 -4.63
CA GLY A 64 3.74 15.46 -5.10
C GLY A 64 4.58 14.38 -4.41
N ASN A 65 3.98 13.53 -3.58
CA ASN A 65 4.63 12.29 -3.16
C ASN A 65 4.81 11.34 -4.35
N ASP A 66 5.79 10.46 -4.27
CA ASP A 66 5.99 9.42 -5.28
C ASP A 66 4.87 8.36 -5.21
N ALA A 67 4.71 7.57 -6.28
CA ALA A 67 3.61 6.61 -6.40
C ALA A 67 3.65 5.45 -5.39
N SER A 68 4.71 5.34 -4.56
CA SER A 68 4.72 4.42 -3.43
C SER A 68 4.06 4.98 -2.18
N HIS A 69 3.81 6.29 -2.08
CA HIS A 69 3.15 6.96 -0.94
C HIS A 69 2.25 8.11 -1.40
N ASP A 70 1.47 7.87 -2.46
CA ASP A 70 0.49 8.81 -2.98
C ASP A 70 -0.89 8.60 -2.33
N ALA A 71 -1.86 9.46 -2.63
CA ALA A 71 -3.23 9.29 -2.12
C ALA A 71 -3.84 7.92 -2.48
N SER A 72 -3.43 7.33 -3.61
CA SER A 72 -3.89 6.01 -4.05
C SER A 72 -3.56 4.90 -3.04
N HIS A 73 -2.41 4.97 -2.37
CA HIS A 73 -2.09 4.10 -1.25
C HIS A 73 -3.15 4.18 -0.14
N VAL A 74 -3.45 5.38 0.32
CA VAL A 74 -4.39 5.62 1.42
C VAL A 74 -5.78 5.10 1.06
N TRP A 75 -6.23 5.30 -0.19
CA TRP A 75 -7.52 4.76 -0.65
C TRP A 75 -7.60 3.24 -0.59
N ARG A 76 -6.52 2.56 -1.01
CA ARG A 76 -6.45 1.09 -0.95
C ARG A 76 -6.40 0.60 0.48
N VAL A 77 -5.63 1.24 1.36
CA VAL A 77 -5.55 0.89 2.78
C VAL A 77 -6.89 1.09 3.46
N ARG A 78 -7.57 2.23 3.27
CA ARG A 78 -8.95 2.42 3.77
C ARG A 78 -9.89 1.33 3.29
N SER A 79 -9.88 1.03 1.99
CA SER A 79 -10.77 0.01 1.41
C SER A 79 -10.49 -1.38 1.99
N LEU A 80 -9.21 -1.72 2.19
CA LEU A 80 -8.79 -2.97 2.83
C LEU A 80 -9.19 -3.00 4.30
N ALA A 81 -8.96 -1.92 5.05
CA ALA A 81 -9.28 -1.82 6.47
C ALA A 81 -10.78 -1.98 6.72
N LEU A 82 -11.62 -1.28 5.96
CA LEU A 82 -13.08 -1.43 6.05
C LEU A 82 -13.54 -2.84 5.70
N SER A 83 -12.94 -3.44 4.68
CA SER A 83 -13.25 -4.81 4.28
C SER A 83 -12.83 -5.84 5.33
N LEU A 84 -11.66 -5.66 5.96
CA LEU A 84 -11.21 -6.50 7.07
C LEU A 84 -12.12 -6.32 8.28
N ALA A 85 -12.41 -5.09 8.70
CA ALA A 85 -13.31 -4.81 9.82
C ALA A 85 -14.71 -5.44 9.65
N SER A 86 -15.21 -5.53 8.41
CA SER A 86 -16.49 -6.19 8.13
C SER A 86 -16.48 -7.72 8.29
N GLU A 87 -15.30 -8.35 8.24
CA GLU A 87 -15.13 -9.79 8.47
C GLU A 87 -14.81 -10.12 9.93
N GLU A 88 -14.47 -9.11 10.74
CA GLU A 88 -14.17 -9.27 12.16
C GLU A 88 -15.43 -8.97 13.01
N GLU A 89 -15.95 -10.01 13.67
CA GLU A 89 -17.22 -9.93 14.43
C GLU A 89 -17.17 -8.84 15.51
N ALA A 90 -16.03 -8.70 16.19
CA ALA A 90 -15.80 -7.71 17.25
C ALA A 90 -15.93 -6.24 16.77
N LEU A 91 -15.82 -5.99 15.46
CA LEU A 91 -15.82 -4.66 14.86
C LEU A 91 -17.05 -4.40 14.01
N SER A 92 -17.51 -5.40 13.26
CA SER A 92 -18.61 -5.29 12.29
C SER A 92 -19.93 -4.80 12.90
N SER A 93 -20.17 -5.04 14.19
CA SER A 93 -21.40 -4.63 14.90
C SER A 93 -21.31 -3.26 15.57
N ASN A 94 -20.13 -2.61 15.60
CA ASN A 94 -19.90 -1.34 16.28
C ASN A 94 -19.59 -0.21 15.28
N SER A 95 -20.56 0.69 15.10
CA SER A 95 -20.40 1.86 14.23
C SER A 95 -19.22 2.74 14.64
N ASP A 96 -18.91 2.87 15.93
CA ASP A 96 -17.80 3.71 16.39
C ASP A 96 -16.45 3.11 16.03
N SER A 97 -16.34 1.79 16.10
CA SER A 97 -15.12 1.07 15.69
C SER A 97 -14.87 1.21 14.19
N LEU A 98 -15.92 1.12 13.36
CA LEU A 98 -15.80 1.37 11.90
C LEU A 98 -15.37 2.81 11.60
N GLN A 99 -15.89 3.79 12.34
CA GLN A 99 -15.50 5.19 12.24
C GLN A 99 -14.01 5.42 12.60
N ILE A 100 -13.56 4.79 13.68
CA ILE A 100 -12.15 4.83 14.10
C ILE A 100 -11.25 4.19 13.03
N VAL A 101 -11.60 3.00 12.53
CA VAL A 101 -10.85 2.30 11.48
C VAL A 101 -10.76 3.15 10.21
N GLU A 102 -11.87 3.75 9.78
CA GLU A 102 -11.92 4.56 8.56
C GLU A 102 -11.03 5.80 8.65
N LEU A 103 -11.16 6.60 9.71
CA LEU A 103 -10.34 7.80 9.88
C LEU A 103 -8.88 7.46 10.14
N ALA A 104 -8.59 6.44 10.96
CA ALA A 104 -7.21 6.02 11.19
C ALA A 104 -6.54 5.56 9.88
N ALA A 105 -7.22 4.76 9.07
CA ALA A 105 -6.71 4.34 7.76
C ALA A 105 -6.54 5.50 6.78
N LEU A 106 -7.40 6.52 6.82
CA LEU A 106 -7.25 7.72 5.99
C LEU A 106 -6.06 8.58 6.39
N LEU A 107 -5.78 8.68 7.69
CA LEU A 107 -4.84 9.67 8.22
C LEU A 107 -3.48 9.06 8.62
N HIS A 108 -3.30 7.73 8.55
CA HIS A 108 -2.09 7.05 9.06
C HIS A 108 -0.76 7.52 8.46
N ASP A 109 -0.75 7.84 7.18
CA ASP A 109 0.47 8.23 6.45
C ASP A 109 0.69 9.76 6.45
N ILE A 110 -0.21 10.54 7.05
CA ILE A 110 -0.04 11.97 7.23
C ILE A 110 0.96 12.21 8.35
N GLY A 111 2.07 12.88 8.02
CA GLY A 111 3.15 13.17 8.98
C GLY A 111 4.17 12.04 9.13
N ASP A 112 4.23 11.07 8.20
CA ASP A 112 5.32 10.09 8.16
C ASP A 112 6.66 10.82 7.95
N TYR A 113 7.62 10.57 8.86
CA TYR A 113 8.96 11.14 8.87
C TYR A 113 9.73 11.00 7.54
N LYS A 114 9.38 10.04 6.68
CA LYS A 114 10.00 9.87 5.35
C LYS A 114 9.67 11.02 4.39
N TYR A 115 8.55 11.70 4.64
CA TYR A 115 7.98 12.74 3.79
C TYR A 115 7.70 14.05 4.53
N LEU A 116 7.94 14.10 5.84
CA LEU A 116 7.88 15.34 6.63
C LEU A 116 8.73 16.44 5.99
N ARG A 117 8.08 17.55 5.66
CA ARG A 117 8.74 18.76 5.16
C ARG A 117 8.93 19.78 6.30
N ASP A 118 8.06 19.74 7.30
CA ASP A 118 8.05 20.63 8.45
C ASP A 118 7.63 19.86 9.74
N PRO A 119 8.34 20.01 10.88
CA PRO A 119 7.96 19.39 12.15
C PRO A 119 6.53 19.72 12.64
N SER A 120 5.95 20.83 12.20
CA SER A 120 4.57 21.19 12.51
C SER A 120 3.53 20.28 11.85
N GLU A 121 3.92 19.49 10.85
CA GLU A 121 3.05 18.53 10.16
C GLU A 121 2.62 17.36 11.07
N GLU A 122 3.38 17.07 12.14
CA GLU A 122 3.04 16.03 13.12
C GLU A 122 1.71 16.27 13.84
N LYS A 123 1.26 17.54 13.94
CA LYS A 123 0.02 17.92 14.62
C LYS A 123 -1.17 18.13 13.68
N ILE A 124 -1.01 17.93 12.37
CA ILE A 124 -2.07 18.15 11.38
C ILE A 124 -3.27 17.25 11.68
N VAL A 125 -3.02 15.97 11.96
CA VAL A 125 -4.07 14.98 12.24
C VAL A 125 -4.83 15.34 13.51
N GLU A 126 -4.13 15.70 14.58
CA GLU A 126 -4.74 16.08 15.85
C GLU A 126 -5.66 17.30 15.69
N LYS A 127 -5.17 18.36 15.04
CA LYS A 127 -5.97 19.57 14.75
C LYS A 127 -7.19 19.27 13.90
N PHE A 128 -7.04 18.44 12.86
CA PHE A 128 -8.16 18.04 12.01
C PHE A 128 -9.27 17.35 12.81
N LEU A 129 -8.91 16.42 13.70
CA LEU A 129 -9.89 15.70 14.53
C LEU A 129 -10.60 16.64 15.52
N GLU A 130 -9.91 17.65 16.04
CA GLU A 130 -10.50 18.68 16.92
C GLU A 130 -11.46 19.61 16.17
N GLU A 131 -11.06 20.09 14.99
CA GLU A 131 -11.86 20.97 14.14
C GLU A 131 -13.15 20.29 13.66
N GLU A 132 -13.11 18.99 13.36
CA GLU A 132 -14.29 18.20 12.99
C GLU A 132 -15.17 17.82 14.19
N GLY A 133 -14.73 18.11 15.42
CA GLY A 133 -15.47 17.82 16.64
C GLY A 133 -15.62 16.31 16.88
N ILE A 134 -14.58 15.54 16.59
CA ILE A 134 -14.53 14.10 16.90
C ILE A 134 -14.49 13.93 18.42
N GLU A 135 -15.32 13.02 18.93
CA GLU A 135 -15.36 12.69 20.35
C GLU A 135 -13.97 12.31 20.88
N GLU A 136 -13.62 12.83 22.07
CA GLU A 136 -12.27 12.68 22.65
C GLU A 136 -11.82 11.22 22.74
N VAL A 137 -12.75 10.31 23.08
CA VAL A 137 -12.47 8.87 23.16
C VAL A 137 -12.07 8.29 21.80
N LYS A 138 -12.73 8.70 20.71
CA LYS A 138 -12.39 8.29 19.34
C LYS A 138 -11.08 8.93 18.89
N LYS A 139 -10.89 10.24 19.17
CA LYS A 139 -9.68 10.99 18.82
C LYS A 139 -8.43 10.33 19.43
N VAL A 140 -8.46 10.02 20.72
CA VAL A 140 -7.34 9.36 21.43
C VAL A 140 -7.03 7.98 20.80
N LYS A 141 -8.06 7.19 20.48
CA LYS A 141 -7.88 5.90 19.81
C LYS A 141 -7.27 6.04 18.41
N ILE A 142 -7.78 6.95 17.58
CA ILE A 142 -7.27 7.20 16.23
C ILE A 142 -5.80 7.61 16.28
N LEU A 143 -5.43 8.58 17.13
CA LEU A 143 -4.04 9.02 17.28
C LEU A 143 -3.12 7.91 17.80
N SER A 144 -3.62 7.07 18.71
CA SER A 144 -2.88 5.90 19.22
C SER A 144 -2.59 4.88 18.10
N ILE A 145 -3.60 4.57 17.27
CA ILE A 145 -3.44 3.68 16.11
C ILE A 145 -2.36 4.23 15.18
N ILE A 146 -2.48 5.50 14.76
CA ILE A 146 -1.57 6.13 13.81
C ILE A 146 -0.12 6.10 14.32
N ARG A 147 0.11 6.44 15.59
CA ARG A 147 1.43 6.40 16.21
C ARG A 147 2.03 4.99 16.25
N GLY A 148 1.21 3.96 16.33
CA GLY A 148 1.63 2.56 16.38
C GLY A 148 1.84 1.88 15.02
N MET A 149 1.48 2.53 13.90
CA MET A 149 1.47 1.89 12.57
C MET A 149 2.85 1.52 12.04
N GLY A 150 3.89 2.24 12.45
CA GLY A 150 5.21 2.08 11.85
C GLY A 150 5.94 0.79 12.25
N PHE A 151 6.59 0.16 11.27
CA PHE A 151 7.37 -1.08 11.46
C PHE A 151 8.57 -0.90 12.41
N LYS A 152 9.08 0.32 12.57
CA LYS A 152 10.22 0.58 13.48
C LYS A 152 9.79 0.64 14.94
N GLU A 153 8.58 1.12 15.16
CA GLU A 153 7.96 1.32 16.45
C GLU A 153 7.67 -0.05 17.09
N GLU A 154 7.27 -1.01 16.26
CA GLU A 154 7.16 -2.43 16.60
C GLU A 154 8.53 -3.05 16.96
N LEU A 155 9.56 -2.83 16.13
CA LEU A 155 10.93 -3.29 16.44
C LEU A 155 11.49 -2.69 17.74
N ALA A 156 10.99 -1.52 18.17
CA ALA A 156 11.40 -0.88 19.41
C ALA A 156 10.63 -1.40 20.65
N GLY A 157 9.71 -2.35 20.51
CA GLY A 157 8.95 -2.91 21.64
C GLY A 157 7.96 -1.96 22.30
N HIS A 158 7.58 -0.85 21.63
CA HIS A 158 6.66 0.16 22.18
C HIS A 158 5.18 -0.12 21.83
N GLY A 159 4.82 -1.39 21.57
CA GLY A 159 3.50 -1.83 21.10
C GLY A 159 2.36 -1.76 22.12
N ASN A 160 2.17 -0.63 22.80
CA ASN A 160 1.03 -0.46 23.74
C ASN A 160 -0.34 -0.41 23.03
N SER A 161 -0.36 -0.35 21.70
CA SER A 161 -1.58 -0.39 20.87
C SER A 161 -2.05 -1.80 20.50
N GLU A 162 -1.30 -2.86 20.86
CA GLU A 162 -1.60 -4.25 20.49
C GLU A 162 -2.97 -4.76 20.99
N ASN A 163 -3.55 -4.13 22.01
CA ASN A 163 -4.80 -4.58 22.62
C ASN A 163 -6.09 -4.04 21.97
N CYS A 164 -6.00 -3.30 20.86
CA CYS A 164 -7.18 -2.72 20.19
C CYS A 164 -7.48 -3.45 18.87
N PRO A 165 -8.69 -4.03 18.67
CA PRO A 165 -9.04 -4.69 17.42
C PRO A 165 -8.96 -3.77 16.20
N GLU A 166 -9.31 -2.49 16.34
CA GLU A 166 -9.20 -1.46 15.31
C GLU A 166 -7.74 -1.27 14.84
N PHE A 167 -6.77 -1.33 15.76
CA PHE A 167 -5.36 -1.25 15.42
C PHE A 167 -4.92 -2.43 14.56
N GLY A 168 -5.33 -3.64 14.94
CA GLY A 168 -5.01 -4.86 14.18
C GLY A 168 -5.50 -4.79 12.74
N VAL A 169 -6.73 -4.32 12.53
CA VAL A 169 -7.30 -4.17 11.19
C VAL A 169 -6.57 -3.12 10.35
N VAL A 170 -6.32 -1.93 10.90
CA VAL A 170 -5.67 -0.85 10.14
C VAL A 170 -4.23 -1.23 9.79
N GLN A 171 -3.51 -1.86 10.73
CA GLN A 171 -2.15 -2.31 10.51
C GLN A 171 -2.08 -3.46 9.48
N ASP A 172 -2.98 -4.43 9.55
CA ASP A 172 -3.05 -5.49 8.55
C ASP A 172 -3.39 -4.93 7.17
N ALA A 173 -4.28 -3.93 7.08
CA ALA A 173 -4.62 -3.29 5.81
C ALA A 173 -3.42 -2.60 5.15
N ASP A 174 -2.64 -1.85 5.93
CA ASP A 174 -1.40 -1.22 5.45
C ASP A 174 -0.37 -2.26 5.00
N ARG A 175 -0.11 -3.27 5.84
CA ARG A 175 0.84 -4.35 5.53
C ARG A 175 0.42 -5.17 4.32
N LEU A 176 -0.88 -5.42 4.15
CA LEU A 176 -1.41 -6.10 2.97
C LEU A 176 -1.10 -5.30 1.71
N ASP A 177 -1.27 -3.97 1.72
CA ASP A 177 -0.96 -3.12 0.54
C ASP A 177 0.54 -3.07 0.22
N ALA A 178 1.40 -3.38 1.18
CA ALA A 178 2.85 -3.52 0.99
C ALA A 178 3.27 -4.87 0.35
N ILE A 179 2.38 -5.85 0.22
CA ILE A 179 2.68 -7.19 -0.33
C ILE A 179 1.83 -7.56 -1.56
N GLY A 180 2.23 -8.62 -2.26
CA GLY A 180 1.59 -9.05 -3.50
C GLY A 180 1.94 -8.16 -4.70
N ALA A 181 1.11 -8.17 -5.74
CA ALA A 181 1.39 -7.45 -6.99
C ALA A 181 1.59 -5.93 -6.80
N ILE A 182 0.76 -5.29 -5.97
CA ILE A 182 0.91 -3.87 -5.65
C ILE A 182 2.17 -3.63 -4.82
N GLY A 183 2.44 -4.51 -3.84
CA GLY A 183 3.66 -4.46 -3.04
C GLY A 183 4.93 -4.51 -3.88
N ILE A 184 4.97 -5.42 -4.86
CA ILE A 184 6.07 -5.53 -5.85
C ILE A 184 6.25 -4.20 -6.58
N ALA A 185 5.19 -3.67 -7.20
CA ALA A 185 5.25 -2.43 -7.96
C ALA A 185 5.72 -1.24 -7.10
N ARG A 186 5.20 -1.11 -5.88
CA ARG A 186 5.61 -0.07 -4.93
C ARG A 186 7.06 -0.21 -4.50
N CYS A 187 7.51 -1.43 -4.24
CA CYS A 187 8.89 -1.70 -3.81
C CYS A 187 9.89 -1.24 -4.87
N PHE A 188 9.67 -1.59 -6.14
CA PHE A 188 10.55 -1.14 -7.23
C PHE A 188 10.40 0.35 -7.53
N THR A 189 9.21 0.92 -7.40
CA THR A 189 9.00 2.38 -7.56
C THR A 189 9.79 3.16 -6.52
N PHE A 190 9.72 2.77 -5.25
CA PHE A 190 10.48 3.39 -4.16
C PHE A 190 11.99 3.15 -4.31
N GLY A 191 12.40 1.93 -4.69
CA GLY A 191 13.79 1.61 -4.98
C GLY A 191 14.36 2.52 -6.07
N GLY A 192 13.62 2.71 -7.17
CA GLY A 192 13.98 3.61 -8.26
C GLY A 192 14.05 5.08 -7.84
N SER A 193 13.06 5.59 -7.11
CA SER A 193 13.05 6.98 -6.63
C SER A 193 14.20 7.30 -5.67
N ARG A 194 14.71 6.29 -4.97
CA ARG A 194 15.87 6.39 -4.08
C ARG A 194 17.20 5.97 -4.74
N SER A 195 17.22 5.69 -6.05
CA SER A 195 18.40 5.22 -6.79
C SER A 195 19.09 4.01 -6.14
N ARG A 196 18.28 3.10 -5.58
CA ARG A 196 18.75 1.88 -4.92
C ARG A 196 19.13 0.85 -5.97
N VAL A 197 20.21 0.10 -5.71
CA VAL A 197 20.60 -1.05 -6.53
C VAL A 197 19.44 -2.05 -6.59
N LEU A 198 19.13 -2.54 -7.80
CA LEU A 198 18.04 -3.49 -8.02
C LEU A 198 18.29 -4.79 -7.25
N HIS A 199 19.39 -5.45 -7.59
CA HIS A 199 19.88 -6.68 -6.98
C HIS A 199 21.40 -6.74 -7.11
N ASP A 200 22.06 -7.26 -6.08
CA ASP A 200 23.50 -7.53 -6.06
C ASP A 200 23.71 -8.85 -5.31
N PRO A 201 24.16 -9.93 -5.97
CA PRO A 201 24.37 -11.23 -5.34
C PRO A 201 25.44 -11.24 -4.24
N THR A 202 26.34 -10.25 -4.22
CA THR A 202 27.39 -10.12 -3.19
C THR A 202 26.87 -9.51 -1.90
N ILE A 203 25.71 -8.85 -1.94
CA ILE A 203 25.06 -8.22 -0.79
C ILE A 203 23.93 -9.14 -0.32
N HIS A 204 24.14 -9.85 0.79
CA HIS A 204 23.13 -10.76 1.33
C HIS A 204 22.03 -10.05 2.14
N PRO A 205 20.79 -10.58 2.17
CA PRO A 205 19.73 -10.07 3.04
C PRO A 205 20.11 -10.14 4.52
N ARG A 206 19.76 -9.11 5.29
CA ARG A 206 20.03 -9.05 6.73
C ARG A 206 18.94 -9.77 7.53
N SER A 207 19.33 -10.63 8.46
CA SER A 207 18.42 -11.46 9.27
C SER A 207 17.97 -10.80 10.57
N ASP A 208 18.89 -10.18 11.32
CA ASP A 208 18.65 -9.48 12.58
C ASP A 208 18.76 -7.98 12.40
N LEU A 209 17.62 -7.30 12.21
CA LEU A 209 17.57 -5.86 12.04
C LEU A 209 17.16 -5.21 13.36
N SER A 210 18.12 -4.66 14.11
CA SER A 210 17.79 -3.61 15.08
C SER A 210 17.20 -2.39 14.35
N LYS A 211 16.46 -1.53 15.06
CA LYS A 211 15.91 -0.28 14.48
C LYS A 211 17.01 0.56 13.82
N GLU A 212 18.18 0.61 14.42
CA GLU A 212 19.36 1.33 13.92
C GLU A 212 19.88 0.69 12.62
N GLN A 213 19.97 -0.64 12.54
CA GLN A 213 20.43 -1.35 11.36
C GLN A 213 19.44 -1.25 10.19
N TYR A 214 18.15 -1.30 10.46
CA TYR A 214 17.12 -1.06 9.44
C TYR A 214 17.24 0.36 8.83
N MET A 215 17.71 1.32 9.62
CA MET A 215 17.92 2.71 9.20
C MET A 215 19.22 3.01 8.48
N LYS A 216 20.22 2.14 8.59
CA LYS A 216 21.44 2.29 7.80
C LYS A 216 21.13 2.03 6.32
N LYS A 217 21.37 3.05 5.50
CA LYS A 217 21.15 3.02 4.04
C LYS A 217 22.25 2.29 3.28
N GLU A 218 23.38 2.07 3.94
CA GLU A 218 24.52 1.34 3.39
C GLU A 218 24.10 -0.13 3.18
N GLU A 219 24.39 -0.67 1.99
CA GLU A 219 24.23 -2.09 1.65
C GLU A 219 22.79 -2.63 1.54
N GLN A 220 21.84 -1.82 1.04
CA GLN A 220 20.47 -2.30 0.76
C GLN A 220 20.17 -2.38 -0.74
N THR A 221 19.74 -3.55 -1.22
CA THR A 221 19.17 -3.72 -2.57
C THR A 221 17.64 -3.75 -2.51
N THR A 222 16.98 -3.48 -3.64
CA THR A 222 15.52 -3.56 -3.73
C THR A 222 15.04 -4.99 -3.52
N ILE A 223 15.72 -5.98 -4.11
CA ILE A 223 15.42 -7.40 -3.89
C ILE A 223 15.64 -7.83 -2.44
N ASN A 224 16.70 -7.38 -1.75
CA ASN A 224 16.90 -7.73 -0.35
C ASN A 224 15.76 -7.22 0.54
N HIS A 225 15.10 -6.12 0.16
CA HIS A 225 13.94 -5.63 0.92
C HIS A 225 12.78 -6.63 0.99
N PHE A 226 12.63 -7.48 -0.03
CA PHE A 226 11.64 -8.57 0.00
C PHE A 226 11.92 -9.53 1.15
N HIS A 227 13.16 -10.01 1.25
CA HIS A 227 13.60 -10.97 2.27
C HIS A 227 13.71 -10.35 3.66
N GLU A 228 14.17 -9.10 3.74
CA GLU A 228 14.36 -8.40 5.01
C GLU A 228 13.04 -8.04 5.68
N LYS A 229 12.01 -7.72 4.89
CA LYS A 229 10.72 -7.21 5.37
C LYS A 229 9.51 -7.87 4.72
N LEU A 230 9.32 -7.74 3.41
CA LEU A 230 8.01 -7.99 2.77
C LEU A 230 7.53 -9.43 2.96
N LEU A 231 8.42 -10.41 2.84
CA LEU A 231 8.12 -11.83 3.03
C LEU A 231 7.85 -12.21 4.50
N LYS A 232 8.24 -11.37 5.46
CA LYS A 232 7.95 -11.58 6.89
C LYS A 232 6.58 -11.05 7.29
N LEU A 233 5.99 -10.16 6.49
CA LEU A 233 4.75 -9.46 6.87
C LEU A 233 3.54 -10.40 7.02
N LYS A 234 3.50 -11.55 6.31
CA LYS A 234 2.38 -12.49 6.43
C LYS A 234 2.24 -13.06 7.84
N ASP A 235 3.35 -13.31 8.51
CA ASP A 235 3.39 -13.94 9.84
C ASP A 235 3.12 -12.93 10.95
N LEU A 236 3.16 -11.63 10.62
CA LEU A 236 2.88 -10.53 11.54
C LEU A 236 1.41 -10.08 11.51
N MET A 237 0.58 -10.63 10.61
CA MET A 237 -0.83 -10.26 10.50
C MET A 237 -1.60 -10.58 11.78
N LYS A 238 -2.41 -9.64 12.23
CA LYS A 238 -3.13 -9.68 13.52
C LYS A 238 -4.50 -10.31 13.41
N THR A 239 -5.17 -10.12 12.28
CA THR A 239 -6.53 -10.57 12.01
C THR A 239 -6.54 -11.88 11.21
N GLU A 240 -7.57 -12.71 11.41
CA GLU A 240 -7.68 -13.96 10.65
C GLU A 240 -7.97 -13.68 9.16
N ALA A 241 -8.76 -12.65 8.87
CA ALA A 241 -8.96 -12.18 7.50
C ALA A 241 -7.66 -11.66 6.88
N GLY A 242 -6.83 -10.94 7.65
CA GLY A 242 -5.51 -10.46 7.26
C GLY A 242 -4.58 -11.61 6.89
N LYS A 243 -4.42 -12.60 7.78
CA LYS A 243 -3.61 -13.81 7.55
C LYS A 243 -4.00 -14.54 6.26
N ARG A 244 -5.30 -14.83 6.07
CA ARG A 244 -5.78 -15.50 4.86
C ARG A 244 -5.47 -14.73 3.57
N ARG A 245 -5.66 -13.41 3.58
CA ARG A 245 -5.38 -12.55 2.42
C ARG A 245 -3.87 -12.41 2.17
N ALA A 246 -3.07 -12.38 3.23
CA ALA A 246 -1.62 -12.26 3.15
C ALA A 246 -1.00 -13.50 2.52
N GLU A 247 -1.49 -14.70 2.82
CA GLU A 247 -0.94 -15.95 2.26
C GLU A 247 -0.97 -15.96 0.73
N LYS A 248 -2.09 -15.54 0.13
CA LYS A 248 -2.20 -15.44 -1.33
C LYS A 248 -1.24 -14.40 -1.92
N ARG A 249 -1.07 -13.26 -1.25
CA ARG A 249 -0.16 -12.18 -1.70
C ARG A 249 1.30 -12.57 -1.54
N HIS A 250 1.64 -13.27 -0.46
CA HIS A 250 2.97 -13.82 -0.18
C HIS A 250 3.39 -14.81 -1.25
N LYS A 251 2.54 -15.81 -1.54
CA LYS A 251 2.83 -16.82 -2.57
C LYS A 251 3.14 -16.18 -3.92
N PHE A 252 2.39 -15.15 -4.31
CA PHE A 252 2.64 -14.42 -5.56
C PHE A 252 4.01 -13.72 -5.57
N MET A 253 4.47 -13.20 -4.43
CA MET A 253 5.81 -12.61 -4.33
C MET A 253 6.91 -13.65 -4.42
N GLU A 254 6.73 -14.84 -3.83
CA GLU A 254 7.66 -15.96 -3.98
C GLU A 254 7.76 -16.41 -5.45
N GLU A 255 6.62 -16.55 -6.14
CA GLU A 255 6.57 -16.86 -7.57
C GLU A 255 7.29 -15.79 -8.40
N TYR A 256 7.06 -14.51 -8.10
CA TYR A 256 7.75 -13.40 -8.75
C TYR A 256 9.28 -13.45 -8.52
N LEU A 257 9.72 -13.69 -7.28
CA LEU A 257 11.15 -13.74 -6.96
C LEU A 257 11.84 -14.93 -7.63
N ASN A 258 11.20 -16.09 -7.66
CA ASN A 258 11.73 -17.26 -8.36
C ASN A 258 11.93 -16.94 -9.84
N GLN A 259 10.93 -16.38 -10.49
CA GLN A 259 11.03 -15.96 -11.89
C GLN A 259 12.12 -14.89 -12.08
N PHE A 260 12.20 -13.90 -11.19
CA PHE A 260 13.23 -12.87 -11.21
C PHE A 260 14.65 -13.47 -11.17
N TYR A 261 14.89 -14.47 -10.32
CA TYR A 261 16.21 -15.10 -10.23
C TYR A 261 16.52 -15.96 -11.45
N GLU A 262 15.55 -16.68 -12.02
CA GLU A 262 15.75 -17.41 -13.27
C GLU A 262 16.07 -16.47 -14.43
N GLU A 263 15.39 -15.32 -14.53
CA GLU A 263 15.69 -14.29 -15.55
C GLU A 263 17.06 -13.64 -15.32
N TRP A 264 17.39 -13.32 -14.08
CA TRP A 264 18.66 -12.70 -13.71
C TRP A 264 19.86 -13.58 -14.08
N ASP A 265 19.72 -14.88 -13.88
CA ASP A 265 20.75 -15.87 -14.20
C ASP A 265 20.69 -16.39 -15.66
N GLY A 266 19.72 -15.91 -16.45
CA GLY A 266 19.56 -16.29 -17.86
C GLY A 266 19.06 -17.72 -18.08
N ARG A 267 18.28 -18.28 -17.15
CA ARG A 267 17.72 -19.64 -17.19
C ARG A 267 16.23 -19.71 -17.57
N ALA A 268 15.54 -18.57 -17.60
CA ALA A 268 14.11 -18.45 -17.90
C ALA A 268 13.74 -18.74 -19.37
#